data_AF-A0A848VVS1-F1
#
_entry.id   AF-A0A848VVS1-F1
#
_cell.length_a   1.000
_cell.length_b   1.000
_cell.length_c   1.000
_cell.angle_alpha   90.00
_cell.angle_beta   90.00
_cell.angle_gamma   90.00
#
_symmetry.space_group_name_H-M   'P 1'
#
loop_
_entity.id
_entity.type
_entity.pdbx_description
1 polymer ?
#
loop_
_entity_poly.entity_id
_entity_poly.type
_entity_poly.pdbx_seq_one_letter_code
_entity_poly.pdbx_strand_id
1 'polypeptide(L)'
;HPMLGPVDQALPDFLETQFDSNDVDSDSLASIIWHFEQVALSTRNPAKLVLNYARMSRDHAGTVARLDAFLGTEASPELQAAITQATDFGAMKTRAADFAPEANNDLWHDDKAFFAGGRSGHWREAFTDDQIAAYHAAFESLLPDPGLRHWIETGEGNV
;
A
#
# COMPACT_ATOMS: atom_id res chain seq x y z
N HIS A 1 -4.35 -5.22 20.65
CA HIS A 1 -3.64 -4.30 19.73
C HIS A 1 -4.49 -3.03 19.61
N PRO A 2 -3.93 -1.81 19.70
CA PRO A 2 -4.69 -0.55 19.67
C PRO A 2 -5.64 -0.44 18.47
N MET A 3 -5.19 -0.87 17.30
CA MET A 3 -6.00 -0.87 16.07
C MET A 3 -7.14 -1.91 16.01
N LEU A 4 -7.29 -2.78 17.02
CA LEU A 4 -8.44 -3.69 17.13
C LEU A 4 -9.59 -3.07 17.94
N GLY A 5 -9.38 -1.86 18.49
CA GLY A 5 -10.41 -1.13 19.22
C GLY A 5 -11.45 -0.48 18.30
N PRO A 6 -12.49 0.12 18.89
CA PRO A 6 -13.44 0.97 18.17
C PRO A 6 -12.72 2.09 17.39
N VAL A 7 -13.25 2.44 16.21
CA VAL A 7 -12.63 3.42 15.29
C VAL A 7 -12.42 4.79 15.96
N ASP A 8 -13.35 5.19 16.82
CA ASP A 8 -13.31 6.42 17.63
C ASP A 8 -12.15 6.47 18.64
N GLN A 9 -11.57 5.33 18.99
CA GLN A 9 -10.39 5.22 19.85
C GLN A 9 -9.12 4.98 19.04
N ALA A 10 -9.19 4.09 18.04
CA ALA A 10 -8.06 3.71 17.21
C ALA A 10 -7.59 4.85 16.29
N LEU A 11 -8.51 5.68 15.76
CA LEU A 11 -8.15 6.75 14.85
C LEU A 11 -7.30 7.84 15.53
N PRO A 12 -7.66 8.40 16.70
CA PRO A 12 -6.78 9.31 17.43
C PRO A 12 -5.38 8.72 17.67
N ASP A 13 -5.30 7.47 18.14
CA ASP A 13 -4.01 6.79 18.36
C ASP A 13 -3.18 6.73 17.06
N PHE A 14 -3.80 6.37 15.93
CA PHE A 14 -3.14 6.32 14.62
C PHE A 14 -2.64 7.70 14.15
N LEU A 15 -3.41 8.76 14.38
CA LEU A 15 -3.10 10.12 13.90
C LEU A 15 -2.12 10.87 14.81
N GLU A 16 -2.18 10.66 16.12
CA GLU A 16 -1.46 11.46 17.12
C GLU A 16 -0.15 10.80 17.59
N THR A 17 -0.01 9.48 17.44
CA THR A 17 1.22 8.78 17.79
C THR A 17 2.38 9.29 16.93
N GLN A 18 3.43 9.78 17.60
CA GLN A 18 4.64 10.25 16.94
C GLN A 18 5.53 9.06 16.54
N PHE A 19 6.33 9.25 15.49
CA PHE A 19 7.32 8.27 15.11
C PHE A 19 8.38 8.10 16.22
N ASP A 20 8.63 6.86 16.63
CA ASP A 20 9.75 6.46 17.48
C ASP A 20 10.67 5.51 16.72
N SER A 21 11.93 5.89 16.57
CA SER A 21 12.94 5.05 15.91
C SER A 21 13.25 3.74 16.65
N ASN A 22 12.85 3.63 17.92
CA ASN A 22 12.98 2.39 18.69
C ASN A 22 11.75 1.47 18.55
N ASP A 23 10.65 1.98 17.97
CA ASP A 23 9.40 1.26 17.72
C ASP A 23 8.85 1.58 16.32
N VAL A 24 9.55 1.04 15.32
CA VAL A 24 9.21 1.24 13.89
C VAL A 24 7.99 0.43 13.44
N ASP A 25 7.50 -0.47 14.29
CA ASP A 25 6.31 -1.30 14.05
C ASP A 25 5.04 -0.69 14.64
N SER A 26 5.13 0.54 15.16
CA SER A 26 3.97 1.30 15.60
C SER A 26 3.01 1.59 14.43
N ASP A 27 1.77 1.13 14.56
CA ASP A 27 0.68 1.39 13.61
C ASP A 27 0.21 2.86 13.70
N SER A 28 1.05 3.80 13.24
CA SER A 28 0.77 5.24 13.22
C SER A 28 0.98 5.85 11.83
N LEU A 29 0.29 6.95 11.56
CA LEU A 29 0.48 7.73 10.34
C LEU A 29 1.93 8.24 10.26
N ALA A 30 2.51 8.68 11.38
CA ALA A 30 3.88 9.17 11.42
C ALA A 30 4.90 8.10 11.00
N SER A 31 4.73 6.85 11.45
CA SER A 31 5.59 5.73 11.06
C SER A 31 5.48 5.40 9.58
N ILE A 32 4.27 5.43 9.01
CA ILE A 32 4.04 5.23 7.57
C ILE A 32 4.72 6.33 6.74
N ILE A 33 4.54 7.61 7.13
CA ILE A 33 5.13 8.73 6.40
C ILE A 33 6.66 8.71 6.50
N TRP A 34 7.20 8.44 7.68
CA TRP A 34 8.63 8.30 7.85
C TRP A 34 9.20 7.20 6.95
N HIS A 35 8.55 6.03 6.90
CA HIS A 35 8.97 4.94 6.01
C HIS A 35 8.94 5.35 4.53
N PHE A 36 7.86 6.01 4.10
CA PHE A 36 7.74 6.54 2.75
C PHE A 36 8.89 7.49 2.41
N GLU A 37 9.22 8.45 3.27
CA GLU A 37 10.32 9.39 3.04
C GLU A 37 11.68 8.68 2.99
N GLN A 38 11.94 7.77 3.94
CA GLN A 38 13.21 7.06 4.02
C GLN A 38 13.43 6.04 2.89
N VAL A 39 12.36 5.60 2.22
CA VAL A 39 12.44 4.62 1.13
C VAL A 39 12.19 5.27 -0.22
N ALA A 40 11.00 5.82 -0.46
CA ALA A 40 10.59 6.34 -1.76
C ALA A 40 11.38 7.58 -2.17
N LEU A 41 11.57 8.53 -1.24
CA LEU A 41 12.28 9.80 -1.53
C LEU A 41 13.80 9.70 -1.37
N SER A 42 14.27 8.65 -0.71
CA SER A 42 15.69 8.49 -0.38
C SER A 42 16.56 8.21 -1.61
N THR A 43 17.67 8.93 -1.72
CA THR A 43 18.68 8.72 -2.78
C THR A 43 19.67 7.60 -2.48
N ARG A 44 19.54 6.92 -1.32
CA ARG A 44 20.46 5.84 -0.90
C ARG A 44 20.46 4.64 -1.85
N ASN A 45 19.31 4.37 -2.48
CA ASN A 45 19.20 3.37 -3.52
C ASN A 45 18.68 4.03 -4.82
N PRO A 46 19.58 4.50 -5.70
CA PRO A 46 19.18 5.16 -6.94
C PRO A 46 18.58 4.19 -7.96
N ALA A 47 18.87 2.89 -7.85
CA ALA A 47 18.34 1.84 -8.72
C ALA A 47 17.12 1.18 -8.08
N LYS A 48 16.09 1.99 -7.75
CA LYS A 48 14.84 1.50 -7.18
C LYS A 48 13.64 1.87 -8.06
N LEU A 49 12.65 0.99 -8.10
CA LEU A 49 11.34 1.26 -8.67
C LEU A 49 10.34 1.39 -7.53
N VAL A 50 9.70 2.56 -7.43
CA VAL A 50 8.61 2.79 -6.49
C VAL A 50 7.29 2.59 -7.21
N LEU A 51 6.47 1.68 -6.69
CA LEU A 51 5.13 1.38 -7.19
C LEU A 51 4.09 1.79 -6.15
N ASN A 52 2.93 2.24 -6.63
CA ASN A 52 1.79 2.56 -5.76
C ASN A 52 0.67 1.55 -6.02
N TYR A 53 0.16 0.95 -4.95
CA TYR A 53 -0.86 -0.09 -5.04
C TYR A 53 -2.13 0.37 -5.78
N ALA A 54 -2.63 1.58 -5.52
CA ALA A 54 -3.83 2.09 -6.20
C ALA A 54 -3.64 2.20 -7.71
N ARG A 55 -2.44 2.59 -8.16
CA ARG A 55 -2.08 2.58 -9.58
C ARG A 55 -1.92 1.17 -10.13
N MET A 56 -1.29 0.26 -9.39
CA MET A 56 -1.15 -1.14 -9.80
C MET A 56 -2.50 -1.83 -10.00
N SER A 57 -3.42 -1.66 -9.06
CA SER A 57 -4.77 -2.21 -9.16
C SER A 57 -5.57 -1.64 -10.33
N ARG A 58 -5.30 -0.38 -10.71
CA ARG A 58 -6.03 0.33 -11.77
C ARG A 58 -5.44 0.07 -13.16
N ASP A 59 -4.12 -0.13 -13.26
CA ASP A 59 -3.38 -0.44 -14.47
C ASP A 59 -2.33 -1.54 -14.19
N HIS A 60 -2.83 -2.77 -14.10
CA HIS A 60 -2.01 -3.93 -13.78
C HIS A 60 -1.04 -4.29 -14.91
N ALA A 61 -1.53 -4.30 -16.15
CA ALA A 61 -0.70 -4.56 -17.32
C ALA A 61 0.42 -3.52 -17.48
N GLY A 62 0.11 -2.23 -17.30
CA GLY A 62 1.13 -1.17 -17.33
C GLY A 62 2.14 -1.30 -16.19
N THR A 63 1.74 -1.84 -15.04
CA THR A 63 2.69 -2.15 -13.95
C THR A 63 3.65 -3.27 -14.34
N VAL A 64 3.17 -4.35 -14.95
CA VAL A 64 4.02 -5.44 -15.46
C VAL A 64 5.01 -4.92 -16.50
N ALA A 65 4.55 -4.10 -17.44
CA ALA A 65 5.43 -3.48 -18.44
C ALA A 65 6.49 -2.56 -17.81
N ARG A 66 6.14 -1.80 -16.77
CA ARG A 66 7.10 -0.95 -16.02
C ARG A 66 8.15 -1.78 -15.28
N LEU A 67 7.75 -2.91 -14.71
CA LEU A 67 8.67 -3.85 -14.06
C LEU A 67 9.66 -4.45 -15.08
N ASP A 68 9.16 -4.92 -16.22
CA ASP A 68 10.01 -5.44 -17.31
C ASP A 68 11.04 -4.39 -17.79
N ALA A 69 10.58 -3.16 -18.04
CA ALA A 69 11.46 -2.07 -18.45
C ALA A 69 12.50 -1.71 -17.37
N PHE A 70 12.12 -1.74 -16.10
CA PHE A 70 13.03 -1.46 -14.99
C PHE A 70 14.07 -2.58 -14.78
N LEU A 71 13.66 -3.84 -14.90
CA LEU A 71 14.54 -5.00 -14.76
C LEU A 71 15.40 -5.24 -16.01
N GLY A 72 15.01 -4.69 -17.16
CA GLY A 72 15.70 -4.88 -18.43
C GLY A 72 15.59 -6.31 -18.97
N THR A 73 14.46 -6.98 -18.71
CA THR A 73 14.28 -8.41 -19.03
C THR A 73 13.82 -8.66 -20.47
N GLU A 74 13.37 -7.64 -21.20
CA GLU A 74 12.91 -7.71 -22.59
C GLU A 74 11.82 -8.80 -22.80
N ALA A 75 10.91 -8.94 -21.84
CA ALA A 75 9.85 -9.95 -21.88
C ALA A 75 8.94 -9.75 -23.09
N SER A 76 8.62 -10.84 -23.80
CA SER A 76 7.73 -10.77 -24.96
C SER A 76 6.31 -10.31 -24.54
N PRO A 77 5.53 -9.71 -25.46
CA PRO A 77 4.14 -9.32 -25.17
C PRO A 77 3.29 -10.48 -24.63
N GLU A 78 3.51 -11.71 -25.12
CA GLU A 78 2.82 -12.90 -24.67
C GLU A 78 3.19 -13.27 -23.23
N LEU A 79 4.47 -13.15 -22.86
CA LEU A 79 4.93 -13.38 -21.49
C LEU A 79 4.37 -12.31 -20.54
N GLN A 80 4.39 -11.04 -20.93
CA GLN A 80 3.80 -9.96 -20.13
C GLN A 80 2.29 -10.17 -19.93
N ALA A 81 1.56 -10.60 -20.96
CA ALA A 81 0.15 -10.94 -20.85
C ALA A 81 -0.09 -12.13 -19.91
N ALA A 82 0.73 -13.17 -20.00
CA ALA A 82 0.65 -14.34 -19.12
C ALA A 82 0.92 -13.98 -17.66
N ILE A 83 1.94 -13.15 -17.39
CA ILE A 83 2.23 -12.64 -16.04
C ILE A 83 1.06 -11.80 -15.53
N THR A 84 0.55 -10.89 -16.34
CA THR A 84 -0.60 -10.02 -15.98
C THR A 84 -1.80 -10.88 -15.57
N GLN A 85 -2.14 -11.91 -16.35
CA GLN A 85 -3.24 -12.82 -16.03
C GLN A 85 -2.97 -13.65 -14.77
N ALA A 86 -1.75 -14.18 -14.61
CA ALA A 86 -1.40 -15.03 -13.47
C ALA A 86 -1.34 -14.27 -12.14
N THR A 87 -1.08 -12.97 -12.19
CA THR A 87 -0.95 -12.07 -11.03
C THR A 87 -2.15 -11.14 -10.86
N ASP A 88 -3.22 -11.35 -11.62
CA ASP A 88 -4.49 -10.67 -11.36
C ASP A 88 -5.04 -11.05 -9.97
N PHE A 89 -5.71 -10.10 -9.31
CA PHE A 89 -6.22 -10.30 -7.95
C PHE A 89 -7.13 -11.52 -7.83
N GLY A 90 -8.03 -11.75 -8.79
CA GLY A 90 -8.91 -12.92 -8.78
C GLY A 90 -8.14 -14.21 -8.98
N ALA A 91 -7.15 -14.21 -9.89
CA ALA A 91 -6.28 -15.36 -10.13
C ALA A 91 -5.46 -15.70 -8.88
N MET A 92 -4.85 -14.72 -8.21
CA MET A 92 -4.11 -14.94 -6.97
C MET A 92 -5.01 -15.41 -5.83
N LYS A 93 -6.20 -14.81 -5.65
CA LYS A 93 -7.16 -15.20 -4.60
C LYS A 93 -7.67 -16.63 -4.76
N THR A 94 -7.89 -17.10 -5.98
CA THR A 94 -8.27 -18.52 -6.21
C THR A 94 -7.15 -19.49 -5.85
N ARG A 95 -5.90 -19.02 -5.88
CA ARG A 95 -4.68 -19.75 -5.53
C ARG A 95 -4.07 -19.23 -4.22
N ALA A 96 -4.89 -18.79 -3.28
CA ALA A 96 -4.41 -18.16 -2.05
C ALA A 96 -3.41 -19.02 -1.26
N ALA A 97 -3.56 -20.34 -1.29
CA ALA A 97 -2.63 -21.29 -0.69
C ALA A 97 -1.18 -21.22 -1.26
N ASP A 98 -1.01 -20.68 -2.47
CA ASP A 98 0.30 -20.49 -3.12
C ASP A 98 0.91 -19.11 -2.83
N PHE A 99 0.08 -18.11 -2.45
CA PHE A 99 0.46 -16.70 -2.50
C PHE A 99 0.21 -15.91 -1.22
N ALA A 100 -0.67 -16.35 -0.33
CA ALA A 100 -0.80 -15.74 0.99
C ALA A 100 0.50 -16.02 1.77
N PRO A 101 1.10 -15.01 2.44
CA PRO A 101 2.24 -15.22 3.30
C PRO A 101 1.90 -16.28 4.33
N GLU A 102 2.81 -17.21 4.63
CA GLU A 102 2.55 -18.22 5.66
C GLU A 102 1.27 -19.06 5.38
N ALA A 103 0.86 -19.22 4.12
CA ALA A 103 -0.27 -20.08 3.78
C ALA A 103 -0.04 -21.53 4.24
N ASN A 104 -1.11 -22.23 4.60
CA ASN A 104 -1.09 -23.63 5.04
C ASN A 104 -0.31 -23.91 6.34
N ASN A 105 -0.05 -22.90 7.19
CA ASN A 105 0.65 -23.08 8.46
C ASN A 105 -0.24 -22.84 9.71
N ASP A 106 -1.57 -22.85 9.53
CA ASP A 106 -2.60 -22.59 10.55
C ASP A 106 -2.56 -21.19 11.20
N LEU A 107 -1.72 -20.25 10.74
CA LEU A 107 -1.75 -18.85 11.21
C LEU A 107 -2.97 -18.10 10.69
N TRP A 108 -3.46 -18.45 9.51
CA TRP A 108 -4.66 -17.84 8.92
C TRP A 108 -5.88 -18.73 9.14
N HIS A 109 -6.99 -18.13 9.56
CA HIS A 109 -8.28 -18.82 9.57
C HIS A 109 -8.83 -19.09 8.15
N ASP A 110 -8.45 -18.24 7.19
CA ASP A 110 -8.78 -18.39 5.76
C ASP A 110 -7.71 -17.67 4.93
N ASP A 111 -6.89 -18.43 4.18
CA ASP A 111 -5.86 -17.88 3.29
C ASP A 111 -6.47 -16.93 2.24
N LYS A 112 -7.72 -17.13 1.83
CA LYS A 112 -8.41 -16.23 0.88
C LYS A 112 -8.79 -14.90 1.53
N ALA A 113 -8.91 -14.84 2.86
CA ALA A 113 -9.20 -13.61 3.57
C ALA A 113 -8.01 -12.63 3.56
N PHE A 114 -6.79 -13.13 3.34
CA PHE A 114 -5.64 -12.27 3.03
C PHE A 114 -5.91 -11.38 1.80
N PHE A 115 -6.56 -11.95 0.79
CA PHE A 115 -7.01 -11.22 -0.41
C PHE A 115 -8.40 -10.60 -0.20
N ALA A 116 -8.47 -9.50 0.55
CA ALA A 116 -9.73 -8.84 0.90
C ALA A 116 -10.48 -8.24 -0.32
N GLY A 117 -10.15 -7.01 -0.71
CA GLY A 117 -10.94 -6.21 -1.67
C GLY A 117 -10.27 -5.83 -2.98
N GLY A 118 -8.94 -5.94 -3.09
CA GLY A 118 -8.19 -5.67 -4.33
C GLY A 118 -8.28 -4.23 -4.86
N ARG A 119 -8.82 -3.30 -4.07
CA ARG A 119 -9.14 -1.92 -4.47
C ARG A 119 -8.66 -0.95 -3.40
N SER A 120 -8.31 0.27 -3.83
CA SER A 120 -7.95 1.38 -2.93
C SER A 120 -9.15 2.30 -2.69
N GLY A 121 -9.19 2.93 -1.52
CA GLY A 121 -10.09 4.06 -1.23
C GLY A 121 -11.38 3.76 -0.47
N HIS A 122 -11.73 2.49 -0.21
CA HIS A 122 -12.95 2.12 0.54
C HIS A 122 -13.00 2.66 1.96
N TRP A 123 -11.83 2.94 2.54
CA TRP A 123 -11.75 3.49 3.89
C TRP A 123 -12.62 4.75 4.02
N ARG A 124 -12.70 5.61 2.99
CA ARG A 124 -13.49 6.85 3.03
C ARG A 124 -14.98 6.63 3.30
N GLU A 125 -15.53 5.46 2.98
CA GLU A 125 -16.92 5.11 3.25
C GLU A 125 -17.16 4.70 4.71
N ALA A 126 -16.10 4.37 5.45
CA ALA A 126 -16.15 3.87 6.83
C ALA A 126 -15.93 4.96 7.89
N PHE A 127 -15.53 6.17 7.49
CA PHE A 127 -15.24 7.30 8.40
C PHE A 127 -16.20 8.46 8.14
N THR A 128 -16.43 9.27 9.17
CA THR A 128 -17.19 10.52 9.04
C THR A 128 -16.35 11.60 8.35
N ASP A 129 -17.01 12.64 7.84
CA ASP A 129 -16.33 13.79 7.23
C ASP A 129 -15.34 14.47 8.21
N ASP A 130 -15.71 14.58 9.50
CA ASP A 130 -14.84 15.14 10.54
C ASP A 130 -13.59 14.30 10.77
N GLN A 131 -13.72 12.97 10.74
CA GLN A 131 -12.60 12.04 10.87
C GLN A 131 -11.66 12.11 9.67
N ILE A 132 -12.23 12.20 8.46
CA ILE A 132 -11.46 12.38 7.22
C ILE A 132 -10.71 13.72 7.25
N ALA A 133 -11.35 14.80 7.73
CA ALA A 133 -10.71 16.11 7.89
C ALA A 133 -9.56 16.07 8.89
N ALA A 134 -9.73 15.38 10.03
CA ALA A 134 -8.65 15.19 11.01
C ALA A 134 -7.46 14.43 10.42
N TYR A 135 -7.72 13.36 9.66
CA TYR A 135 -6.67 12.64 8.93
C TYR A 135 -5.92 13.54 7.94
N HIS A 136 -6.63 14.33 7.13
CA HIS A 136 -5.98 15.25 6.19
C HIS A 136 -5.12 16.31 6.89
N ALA A 137 -5.57 16.84 8.03
CA ALA A 137 -4.80 17.79 8.82
C ALA A 137 -3.51 17.16 9.40
N ALA A 138 -3.60 15.95 9.96
CA ALA A 138 -2.44 15.22 10.46
C ALA A 138 -1.46 14.89 9.33
N PHE A 139 -1.98 14.42 8.19
CA PHE A 139 -1.17 14.10 7.01
C PHE A 139 -0.48 15.34 6.44
N GLU A 140 -1.15 16.50 6.40
CA GLU A 140 -0.53 17.78 6.01
C GLU A 140 0.63 18.17 6.91
N SER A 141 0.43 18.02 8.22
CA SER A 141 1.47 18.36 9.21
C SER A 141 2.70 17.47 9.07
N LEU A 142 2.52 16.20 8.71
CA LEU A 142 3.60 15.23 8.56
C LEU A 142 4.28 15.31 7.19
N LEU A 143 3.51 15.53 6.13
CA LEU A 143 3.98 15.59 4.74
C LEU A 143 3.43 16.83 4.03
N PRO A 144 4.12 17.99 4.14
CA PRO A 144 3.60 19.25 3.62
C PRO A 144 3.35 19.26 2.11
N ASP A 145 4.13 18.51 1.33
CA ASP A 145 4.00 18.45 -0.13
C ASP A 145 2.67 17.81 -0.56
N PRO A 146 1.74 18.57 -1.18
CA PRO A 146 0.44 18.05 -1.58
C PRO A 146 0.53 17.04 -2.74
N GLY A 147 1.56 17.13 -3.60
CA GLY A 147 1.80 16.20 -4.70
C GLY A 147 2.20 14.83 -4.18
N LEU A 148 3.06 14.76 -3.16
CA LEU A 148 3.42 13.49 -2.51
C LEU A 148 2.23 12.87 -1.77
N ARG A 149 1.46 13.66 -1.03
CA ARG A 149 0.22 13.20 -0.38
C ARG A 149 -0.76 12.62 -1.40
N HIS A 150 -0.98 13.34 -2.50
CA HIS A 150 -1.85 12.87 -3.58
C HIS A 150 -1.34 11.56 -4.19
N TRP A 151 -0.04 11.47 -4.47
CA TRP A 151 0.58 10.26 -5.00
C TRP A 151 0.42 9.06 -4.07
N ILE A 152 0.58 9.24 -2.76
CA ILE A 152 0.38 8.16 -1.77
C ILE A 152 -1.05 7.61 -1.86
N GLU A 153 -2.06 8.48 -1.91
CA GLU A 153 -3.47 8.06 -1.88
C GLU A 153 -3.99 7.49 -3.20
N THR A 154 -3.53 8.01 -4.34
CA THR A 154 -4.13 7.73 -5.66
C THR A 154 -3.19 7.01 -6.63
N GLY A 155 -1.88 7.09 -6.37
CA GLY A 155 -0.82 6.68 -7.29
C GLY A 155 -0.66 7.58 -8.51
N GLU A 156 -1.32 8.74 -8.54
CA GLU A 156 -1.22 9.73 -9.61
C GLU A 156 -0.14 10.78 -9.29
N GLY A 157 0.53 11.28 -10.34
CA GLY A 157 1.71 12.11 -10.19
C GLY A 157 3.01 11.30 -10.16
N ASN A 158 4.09 11.94 -9.69
CA ASN A 158 5.44 11.37 -9.64
C ASN A 158 5.99 11.46 -8.22
N VAL A 159 6.87 10.50 -7.90
CA VAL A 159 7.67 10.42 -6.67
C VAL A 159 9.12 10.16 -7.05
#